data_AF-A0A7W0VF24-F1
#
_entry.id   AF-A0A7W0VF24-F1
#
_cell.length_a   1.000
_cell.length_b   1.000
_cell.length_c   1.000
_cell.angle_alpha   90.00
_cell.angle_beta   90.00
_cell.angle_gamma   90.00
#
_symmetry.space_group_name_H-M   'P 1'
#
loop_
_entity.id
_entity.type
_entity.pdbx_description
1 polymer ?
#
loop_
_entity_poly.entity_id
_entity_poly.type
_entity_poly.pdbx_seq_one_letter_code
_entity_poly.pdbx_strand_id
1 'polypeptide(L)'
;MKQLAALLVLCGSAALAFADDRIAIKVRVGETVATDVGYAMGFFCDDQSIVRGEMRNKDADTNVFSVTGLAVGTTLCRAGTVTVENRPTYLFEITVSKPASSRPPAAPRR
;
A
#
# COMPACT_ATOMS: atom_id res chain seq x y z
N MET A 1 -51.88 24.02 -18.93
CA MET A 1 -51.47 22.70 -18.37
C MET A 1 -50.86 21.86 -19.49
N LYS A 2 -49.53 21.67 -19.49
CA LYS A 2 -48.82 20.48 -20.04
C LYS A 2 -47.32 20.78 -19.97
N GLN A 3 -46.73 20.43 -18.82
CA GLN A 3 -45.30 20.22 -18.70
C GLN A 3 -45.00 18.85 -19.30
N LEU A 4 -44.11 18.79 -20.28
CA LEU A 4 -43.48 17.55 -20.72
C LEU A 4 -41.98 17.81 -20.71
N ALA A 5 -41.39 17.34 -19.61
CA ALA A 5 -39.96 17.26 -19.38
C ALA A 5 -39.32 16.35 -20.43
N ALA A 6 -38.24 16.82 -21.05
CA ALA A 6 -37.33 15.97 -21.81
C ALA A 6 -35.96 16.04 -21.11
N LEU A 7 -35.70 14.96 -20.39
CA LEU A 7 -34.48 14.55 -19.72
C LEU A 7 -33.25 14.77 -20.63
N LEU A 8 -32.38 15.72 -20.28
CA LEU A 8 -31.07 15.84 -20.94
C LEU A 8 -30.12 14.84 -20.26
N VAL A 9 -29.72 13.86 -21.04
CA VAL A 9 -28.83 12.74 -20.71
C VAL A 9 -27.52 13.27 -20.11
N LEU A 10 -27.32 13.01 -18.81
CA LEU A 10 -26.03 13.15 -18.16
C LEU A 10 -25.15 11.99 -18.64
N CYS A 11 -24.32 12.23 -19.66
CA CYS A 11 -23.19 11.35 -19.99
C CYS A 11 -22.17 11.40 -18.86
N GLY A 12 -22.44 10.66 -17.79
CA GLY A 12 -21.46 10.34 -16.78
C GLY A 12 -20.42 9.43 -17.43
N SER A 13 -19.25 9.99 -17.74
CA SER A 13 -18.05 9.22 -18.02
C SER A 13 -17.77 8.36 -16.78
N ALA A 14 -18.24 7.11 -16.81
CA ALA A 14 -17.78 6.09 -15.89
C ALA A 14 -16.29 5.92 -16.19
N ALA A 15 -15.45 6.67 -15.47
CA ALA A 15 -14.04 6.35 -15.38
C ALA A 15 -13.98 4.89 -14.90
N LEU A 16 -13.56 4.02 -15.81
CA LEU A 16 -13.20 2.65 -15.50
C LEU A 16 -12.04 2.73 -14.50
N ALA A 17 -12.36 2.78 -13.21
CA ALA A 17 -11.42 2.48 -12.16
C ALA A 17 -11.16 0.98 -12.28
N PHE A 18 -10.20 0.61 -13.13
CA PHE A 18 -9.55 -0.69 -13.02
C PHE A 18 -8.95 -0.72 -11.62
N ALA A 19 -9.60 -1.44 -10.72
CA ALA A 19 -9.05 -1.74 -9.41
C ALA A 19 -7.80 -2.59 -9.66
N ASP A 20 -6.63 -1.95 -9.65
CA ASP A 20 -5.35 -2.63 -9.59
C ASP A 20 -5.37 -3.42 -8.26
N ASP A 21 -5.28 -4.75 -8.29
CA ASP A 21 -5.29 -5.64 -7.10
C ASP A 21 -4.06 -5.45 -6.18
N ARG A 22 -3.35 -4.33 -6.36
CA ARG A 22 -2.17 -3.94 -5.61
C ARG A 22 -2.57 -3.23 -4.33
N ILE A 23 -1.96 -3.67 -3.23
CA ILE A 23 -2.11 -3.00 -1.95
C ILE A 23 -1.07 -1.87 -1.87
N ALA A 24 -1.54 -0.63 -1.93
CA ALA A 24 -0.66 0.53 -1.81
C ALA A 24 -0.23 0.76 -0.35
N ILE A 25 1.08 0.75 -0.09
CA ILE A 25 1.69 1.10 1.19
C ILE A 25 2.46 2.41 1.04
N LYS A 26 2.18 3.37 1.93
CA LYS A 26 2.94 4.62 2.04
C LYS A 26 3.73 4.61 3.33
N VAL A 27 5.03 4.82 3.22
CA VAL A 27 5.95 4.86 4.37
C VAL A 27 6.93 6.02 4.22
N ARG A 28 7.51 6.51 5.31
CA ARG A 28 8.63 7.45 5.24
C ARG A 28 9.95 6.72 5.46
N VAL A 29 11.04 7.31 4.98
CA VAL A 29 12.39 6.84 5.35
C VAL A 29 12.52 6.80 6.88
N GLY A 30 12.91 5.64 7.40
CA GLY A 30 13.06 5.34 8.83
C GLY A 30 11.78 4.87 9.53
N GLU A 31 10.61 5.00 8.90
CA GLU A 31 9.34 4.48 9.45
C GLU A 31 9.13 3.02 9.05
N THR A 32 8.36 2.29 9.86
CA THR A 32 7.95 0.90 9.59
C THR A 32 6.45 0.79 9.60
N VAL A 33 5.89 0.12 8.59
CA VAL A 33 4.47 -0.23 8.50
C VAL A 33 4.34 -1.75 8.52
N ALA A 34 3.34 -2.27 9.21
CA ALA A 34 3.06 -3.69 9.31
C ALA A 34 1.66 -4.00 8.76
N THR A 35 1.52 -5.16 8.12
CA THR A 35 0.25 -5.62 7.55
C THR A 35 0.11 -7.12 7.80
N ASP A 36 -1.07 -7.54 8.26
CA ASP A 36 -1.41 -8.96 8.37
C ASP A 36 -1.59 -9.55 6.95
N VAL A 37 -0.89 -10.65 6.66
CA VAL A 37 -0.89 -11.29 5.33
C VAL A 37 -1.37 -12.75 5.37
N GLY A 38 -2.08 -13.13 6.43
CA GLY A 38 -2.49 -14.53 6.64
C GLY A 38 -1.27 -15.46 6.65
N TYR A 39 -1.45 -16.71 6.24
CA TYR A 39 -0.36 -17.67 6.14
C TYR A 39 0.54 -17.37 4.93
N ALA A 40 1.79 -17.02 5.20
CA ALA A 40 2.83 -16.75 4.21
C ALA A 40 4.11 -17.54 4.51
N MET A 41 4.70 -18.13 3.47
CA MET A 41 5.97 -18.86 3.57
C MET A 41 7.19 -17.96 3.35
N GLY A 42 6.99 -16.77 2.78
CA GLY A 42 8.06 -15.82 2.56
C GLY A 42 7.60 -14.55 1.85
N PHE A 43 8.57 -13.69 1.58
CA PHE A 43 8.39 -12.45 0.84
C PHE A 43 9.58 -12.18 -0.08
N PHE A 44 9.36 -11.32 -1.06
CA PHE A 44 10.38 -10.82 -1.97
C PHE A 44 10.08 -9.37 -2.34
N CYS A 45 11.08 -8.50 -2.30
CA CYS A 45 10.98 -7.12 -2.74
C CYS A 45 11.92 -6.88 -3.93
N ASP A 46 11.43 -6.20 -4.96
CA ASP A 46 12.15 -5.98 -6.21
C ASP A 46 13.39 -5.09 -5.99
N ASP A 47 13.33 -4.14 -5.05
CA ASP A 47 14.46 -3.27 -4.70
C ASP A 47 14.64 -3.14 -3.18
N GLN A 48 15.64 -3.87 -2.66
CA GLN A 48 16.00 -3.88 -1.24
C GLN A 48 16.83 -2.65 -0.81
N SER A 49 17.23 -1.78 -1.74
CA SER A 49 17.86 -0.49 -1.40
C SER A 49 16.83 0.56 -0.99
N ILE A 50 15.57 0.41 -1.42
CA ILE A 50 14.45 1.32 -1.11
C ILE A 50 13.76 0.90 0.18
N VAL A 51 13.58 -0.40 0.43
CA VAL A 51 12.89 -0.93 1.61
C VAL A 51 13.60 -2.13 2.22
N ARG A 52 13.41 -2.31 3.53
CA ARG A 52 13.67 -3.58 4.23
C ARG A 52 12.34 -4.24 4.55
N GLY A 53 12.10 -5.41 3.97
CA GLY A 53 10.98 -6.28 4.35
C GLY A 53 11.37 -7.22 5.48
N GLU A 54 10.43 -7.52 6.37
CA GLU A 54 10.53 -8.57 7.37
C GLU A 54 9.22 -9.35 7.44
N MET A 55 9.30 -10.63 7.81
CA MET A 55 8.11 -11.46 8.05
C MET A 55 8.22 -12.10 9.42
N ARG A 56 7.13 -12.03 10.19
CA ARG A 56 7.06 -12.59 11.54
C ARG A 56 5.79 -13.40 11.69
N ASN A 57 5.85 -14.49 12.45
CA ASN A 57 4.65 -15.23 12.84
C ASN A 57 3.90 -14.41 13.91
N LYS A 58 2.61 -14.18 13.68
CA LYS A 58 1.70 -13.60 14.69
C LYS A 58 1.13 -14.69 15.58
N ASP A 59 0.68 -15.77 14.94
CA ASP A 59 0.12 -16.97 15.52
C ASP A 59 0.43 -18.18 14.61
N ALA A 60 -0.22 -19.32 14.84
CA ALA A 60 0.04 -20.56 14.10
C ALA A 60 -0.32 -20.48 12.61
N ASP A 61 -1.28 -19.62 12.24
CA ASP A 61 -1.86 -19.57 10.90
C ASP A 61 -1.70 -18.20 10.23
N THR A 62 -1.14 -17.21 10.93
CA THR A 62 -1.03 -15.82 10.47
C THR A 62 0.38 -15.27 10.61
N ASN A 63 0.80 -14.58 9.55
CA ASN A 63 2.04 -13.83 9.45
C ASN A 63 1.77 -12.33 9.36
N VAL A 64 2.68 -11.55 9.94
CA VAL A 64 2.77 -10.10 9.73
C VAL A 64 3.91 -9.85 8.77
N PHE A 65 3.63 -9.12 7.69
CA PHE A 65 4.64 -8.55 6.82
C PHE A 65 4.90 -7.10 7.24
N SER A 66 6.15 -6.79 7.54
CA SER A 66 6.60 -5.46 7.96
C SER A 66 7.52 -4.88 6.90
N VAL A 67 7.39 -3.58 6.64
CA VAL A 67 8.23 -2.86 5.68
C VAL A 67 8.75 -1.59 6.31
N THR A 68 10.09 -1.46 6.34
CA THR A 68 10.79 -0.23 6.75
C THR A 68 11.29 0.52 5.52
N GLY A 69 11.00 1.83 5.44
CA GLY A 69 11.53 2.67 4.38
C GLY A 69 13.02 3.00 4.57
N LEU A 70 13.85 2.76 3.57
CA LEU A 70 15.30 3.03 3.61
C LEU A 70 15.70 4.24 2.77
N ALA A 71 15.14 4.37 1.55
CA ALA A 71 15.42 5.46 0.63
C ALA A 71 14.15 5.88 -0.10
N VAL A 72 14.09 7.14 -0.57
CA VAL A 72 12.93 7.65 -1.32
C VAL A 72 12.84 6.93 -2.66
N GLY A 73 11.64 6.46 -3.00
CA GLY A 73 11.38 5.74 -4.24
C GLY A 73 10.12 4.89 -4.14
N THR A 74 9.88 4.09 -5.19
CA THR A 74 8.77 3.14 -5.24
C THR A 74 9.32 1.77 -5.59
N THR A 75 8.80 0.73 -4.93
CA THR A 75 9.17 -0.67 -5.19
C THR A 75 7.96 -1.58 -5.02
N LEU A 76 8.05 -2.79 -5.55
CA LEU A 76 7.04 -3.83 -5.37
C LEU A 76 7.56 -4.88 -4.39
N CYS A 77 6.69 -5.34 -3.49
CA CYS A 77 6.96 -6.51 -2.66
C CYS A 77 5.84 -7.52 -2.80
N ARG A 78 6.20 -8.81 -2.86
CA ARG A 78 5.28 -9.94 -2.79
C ARG A 78 5.41 -10.61 -1.45
N ALA A 79 4.29 -10.97 -0.82
CA ALA A 79 4.27 -11.82 0.37
C ALA A 79 3.16 -12.85 0.25
N GLY A 80 3.45 -14.10 0.60
CA GLY A 80 2.46 -15.17 0.54
C GLY A 80 3.06 -16.56 0.42
N THR A 81 2.27 -17.46 -0.13
CA THR A 81 2.62 -18.88 -0.29
C THR A 81 2.49 -19.26 -1.77
N VAL A 82 3.62 -19.55 -2.43
CA VAL A 82 3.70 -19.74 -3.89
C VAL A 82 3.07 -21.07 -4.37
N THR A 83 2.88 -22.04 -3.46
CA THR A 83 2.65 -23.45 -3.82
C THR A 83 1.22 -23.95 -3.58
N VAL A 84 0.31 -23.13 -3.06
CA VAL A 84 -1.04 -23.58 -2.68
C VAL A 84 -2.09 -22.79 -3.45
N GLU A 85 -2.81 -23.46 -4.35
CA GLU A 85 -3.81 -22.88 -5.28
C GLU A 85 -4.90 -22.01 -4.63
N ASN A 86 -5.04 -22.03 -3.30
CA ASN A 86 -6.07 -21.29 -2.55
C ASN A 86 -5.52 -20.36 -1.47
N ARG A 87 -4.22 -20.00 -1.49
CA ARG A 87 -3.63 -19.06 -0.51
C ARG A 87 -3.34 -17.71 -1.19
N PRO A 88 -3.74 -16.58 -0.58
CA PRO A 88 -3.50 -15.27 -1.18
C PRO A 88 -2.00 -15.00 -1.29
N THR A 89 -1.57 -14.55 -2.46
CA THR A 89 -0.29 -13.88 -2.65
C THR A 89 -0.57 -12.39 -2.80
N TYR A 90 -0.05 -11.59 -1.88
CA TYR A 90 -0.24 -10.15 -1.88
C TYR A 90 0.84 -9.49 -2.71
N LEU A 91 0.45 -8.54 -3.55
CA LEU A 91 1.35 -7.63 -4.24
C LEU A 91 1.21 -6.24 -3.63
N PHE A 92 2.27 -5.78 -2.99
CA PHE A 92 2.35 -4.46 -2.38
C PHE A 92 3.09 -3.50 -3.29
N GLU A 93 2.48 -2.36 -3.57
CA GLU A 93 3.18 -1.21 -4.14
C GLU A 93 3.57 -0.26 -3.02
N ILE A 94 4.87 -0.21 -2.71
CA ILE A 94 5.38 0.58 -1.58
C ILE A 94 6.02 1.84 -2.12
N THR A 95 5.48 2.98 -1.69
CA THR A 95 6.08 4.30 -1.94
C THR A 95 6.72 4.82 -0.66
N VAL A 96 8.02 5.07 -0.71
CA VAL A 96 8.80 5.65 0.37
C VAL A 96 8.99 7.14 0.13
N SER A 97 8.55 7.94 1.09
CA SER A 97 8.67 9.41 1.06
C SER A 97 9.73 9.92 2.03
N LYS A 98 10.04 11.22 1.95
CA LYS A 98 11.04 11.86 2.80
C LYS A 98 10.72 11.69 4.30
N PRO A 99 11.74 11.69 5.17
CA PRO A 99 11.52 11.70 6.62
C PRO A 99 10.60 12.83 7.06
N ALA A 100 9.89 12.66 8.17
CA ALA A 100 9.22 13.78 8.82
C ALA A 100 10.26 14.85 9.16
N SER A 101 10.03 16.08 8.70
CA SER A 101 10.91 17.21 9.03
C SER A 101 10.98 17.36 10.55
N SER A 102 12.19 17.23 11.11
CA SER A 102 12.45 17.45 12.53
C SER A 102 12.40 18.94 12.93
N ARG A 103 12.12 19.85 11.99
CA ARG A 103 12.01 21.29 12.28
C ARG A 103 10.82 21.55 13.21
N PRO A 104 11.04 22.10 14.42
CA PRO A 104 9.95 22.52 15.29
C PRO A 104 9.07 23.56 14.59
N PRO A 105 7.75 23.61 14.87
CA PRO A 105 6.90 24.67 14.35
C PRO A 105 7.49 26.03 14.73
N ALA A 106 7.58 26.93 13.75
CA ALA A 106 8.12 28.27 13.98
C ALA A 106 7.32 28.95 15.09
N ALA A 107 8.01 29.41 16.14
CA ALA A 107 7.38 30.16 17.22
C ALA A 107 6.64 31.38 16.63
N PRO A 108 5.42 31.69 17.09
CA PRO A 108 4.68 32.85 16.61
C PRO A 108 5.53 34.11 16.88
N ARG A 109 5.81 34.88 15.82
CA ARG A 109 6.38 36.22 15.98
C ARG A 109 5.30 37.10 16.58
N ARG A 110 5.54 37.61 17.79
CA ARG A 110 4.74 38.67 18.41
C ARG A 110 5.13 40.01 17.82
#